data_AF-A0A1G1E551-F1
#
_entry.id   AF-A0A1G1E551-F1
#
_cell.length_a   1.000
_cell.length_b   1.000
_cell.length_c   1.000
_cell.angle_alpha   90.00
_cell.angle_beta   90.00
_cell.angle_gamma   90.00
#
_symmetry.space_group_name_H-M   'P 1'
#
loop_
_entity.id
_entity.type
_entity.pdbx_description
1 polymer ?
#
loop_
_entity_poly.entity_id
_entity_poly.type
_entity_poly.pdbx_seq_one_letter_code
_entity_poly.pdbx_strand_id
1 'polypeptide(L)'
;MKDPKTGKILMRDPAECWDCLPCVKVCPQEAIEFKLSYQLGFHTAKLLPHIHDTRDFITWELRDTKGNTDKFTIRTKILPVELDEKIEGVTAVDFSI
;
A
#
# COMPACT_ATOMS: atom_id res chain seq x y z
N MET A 1 -6.98 8.36 14.16
CA MET A 1 -7.39 8.74 15.52
C MET A 1 -7.69 7.46 16.29
N LYS A 2 -7.31 7.32 17.57
CA LYS A 2 -7.67 6.13 18.36
C LYS A 2 -9.00 6.37 19.06
N ASP A 3 -9.95 5.46 18.90
CA ASP A 3 -11.20 5.46 19.68
C ASP A 3 -10.88 5.07 21.13
N PRO A 4 -11.18 5.92 22.13
CA PRO A 4 -10.91 5.61 23.53
C PRO A 4 -11.74 4.45 24.08
N LYS A 5 -12.90 4.14 23.50
CA LYS A 5 -13.77 3.05 23.99
C LYS A 5 -13.31 1.68 23.51
N THR A 6 -12.99 1.58 22.21
CA THR A 6 -12.62 0.31 21.58
C THR A 6 -11.12 0.10 21.47
N GLY A 7 -10.33 1.17 21.60
CA GLY A 7 -8.90 1.16 21.33
C GLY A 7 -8.54 1.05 19.84
N LYS A 8 -9.53 1.02 18.93
CA LYS A 8 -9.32 0.86 17.49
C LYS A 8 -9.00 2.20 16.81
N ILE A 9 -8.39 2.13 15.64
CA ILE A 9 -8.09 3.30 14.83
C ILE A 9 -9.32 3.65 13.97
N LEU A 10 -9.65 4.93 13.93
CA LEU A 10 -10.68 5.53 13.08
C LEU A 10 -10.05 6.56 12.14
N MET A 11 -10.59 6.65 10.93
CA MET A 11 -10.34 7.75 9.99
C MET A 11 -11.01 9.02 10.55
N ARG A 12 -10.27 10.13 10.59
CA ARG A 12 -10.77 11.40 11.17
C ARG A 12 -11.84 12.03 10.27
N ASP A 13 -11.53 12.16 9.00
CA ASP A 13 -12.41 12.74 8.00
C ASP A 13 -12.21 12.02 6.65
N PRO A 14 -13.24 11.35 6.11
CA PRO A 14 -13.17 10.73 4.79
C PRO A 14 -13.01 11.72 3.64
N ALA A 15 -13.45 12.97 3.77
CA ALA A 15 -13.36 13.97 2.70
C ALA A 15 -11.90 14.40 2.41
N GLU A 16 -11.03 14.29 3.40
CA GLU A 16 -9.60 14.60 3.30
C GLU A 16 -8.76 13.37 2.87
N CYS A 17 -9.38 12.23 2.58
CA CYS A 17 -8.68 11.03 2.12
C CYS A 17 -8.23 11.19 0.65
N TRP A 18 -6.95 10.93 0.40
CA TRP A 18 -6.35 11.00 -0.94
C TRP A 18 -6.24 9.65 -1.64
N ASP A 19 -6.76 8.59 -1.03
CA ASP A 19 -6.74 7.23 -1.60
C ASP A 19 -5.32 6.70 -1.93
N CYS A 20 -4.29 7.24 -1.27
CA CYS A 20 -2.89 6.91 -1.52
C CYS A 20 -2.44 5.57 -0.88
N LEU A 21 -3.28 4.99 -0.01
CA LEU A 21 -3.11 3.70 0.65
C LEU A 21 -1.93 3.54 1.65
N PRO A 22 -1.20 4.57 2.15
CA PRO A 22 -0.11 4.34 3.09
C PRO A 22 -0.63 3.74 4.40
N CYS A 23 -1.81 4.16 4.87
CA CYS A 23 -2.45 3.63 6.08
C CYS A 23 -2.78 2.14 5.97
N VAL A 24 -3.23 1.69 4.79
CA VAL A 24 -3.51 0.28 4.51
C VAL A 24 -2.20 -0.52 4.47
N LYS A 25 -1.23 -0.07 3.68
CA LYS A 25 0.06 -0.76 3.46
C LYS A 25 0.88 -0.93 4.74
N VAL A 26 0.86 0.06 5.63
CA VAL A 26 1.68 0.03 6.85
C VAL A 26 1.04 -0.81 7.97
N CYS A 27 -0.25 -1.15 7.86
CA CYS A 27 -0.97 -1.84 8.92
C CYS A 27 -0.51 -3.31 9.00
N PRO A 28 0.19 -3.73 10.08
CA PRO A 28 0.73 -5.08 10.18
C PRO A 28 -0.36 -6.14 10.43
N GLN A 29 -1.59 -5.72 10.69
CA GLN A 29 -2.74 -6.61 10.92
C GLN A 29 -3.71 -6.62 9.73
N GLU A 30 -3.38 -5.88 8.65
CA GLU A 30 -4.26 -5.69 7.49
C GLU A 30 -5.70 -5.30 7.87
N ALA A 31 -5.87 -4.56 8.96
CA ALA A 31 -7.18 -4.25 9.54
C ALA A 31 -7.91 -3.08 8.85
N ILE A 32 -7.29 -2.47 7.84
CA ILE A 32 -7.82 -1.31 7.13
C ILE A 32 -8.01 -1.73 5.67
N GLU A 33 -9.24 -1.63 5.17
CA GLU A 33 -9.56 -1.91 3.77
C GLU A 33 -9.86 -0.61 3.03
N PHE A 34 -9.38 -0.49 1.79
CA PHE A 34 -9.72 0.60 0.90
C PHE A 34 -10.98 0.30 0.11
N LYS A 35 -11.91 1.25 0.11
CA LYS A 35 -13.13 1.18 -0.71
C LYS A 35 -12.92 2.00 -1.97
N LEU A 36 -13.09 1.34 -3.12
CA LEU A 36 -12.99 2.01 -4.41
C LEU A 36 -14.10 3.05 -4.58
N SER A 37 -13.79 4.10 -5.33
CA SER A 37 -14.78 5.10 -5.73
C SER A 37 -15.90 4.44 -6.55
N TYR A 38 -17.07 5.09 -6.55
CA TYR A 38 -18.24 4.57 -7.25
C TYR A 38 -17.96 4.29 -8.74
N GLN A 39 -17.16 5.14 -9.38
CA GLN A 39 -16.85 5.04 -10.80
C GLN A 39 -15.94 3.85 -11.16
N LEU A 40 -15.16 3.33 -10.21
CA LEU A 40 -14.19 2.26 -10.47
C LEU A 40 -14.72 0.86 -10.14
N GLY A 41 -15.76 0.74 -9.32
CA GLY A 41 -16.31 -0.57 -8.95
C GLY A 41 -16.89 -0.67 -7.53
N PHE A 42 -16.89 0.43 -6.77
CA PHE A 42 -17.55 0.57 -5.48
C PHE A 42 -17.38 -0.63 -4.51
N HIS A 43 -18.48 -1.28 -4.13
CA HIS A 43 -18.51 -2.34 -3.11
C HIS A 43 -18.23 -3.74 -3.65
N THR A 44 -18.32 -3.94 -4.97
CA THR A 44 -18.15 -5.26 -5.58
C THR A 44 -16.70 -5.51 -5.99
N ALA A 45 -16.00 -4.47 -6.43
CA ALA A 45 -14.57 -4.55 -6.70
C ALA A 45 -13.73 -4.26 -5.45
N LYS A 46 -12.57 -4.89 -5.33
CA LYS A 46 -11.59 -4.65 -4.25
C LYS A 46 -10.17 -4.57 -4.79
N LEU A 47 -9.37 -3.72 -4.16
CA LEU A 47 -7.93 -3.64 -4.37
C LEU A 47 -7.23 -3.80 -3.03
N LEU A 48 -6.56 -4.93 -2.84
CA LEU A 48 -5.96 -5.33 -1.57
C LEU A 48 -4.43 -5.40 -1.73
N PRO A 49 -3.66 -4.53 -1.04
CA PRO A 49 -2.21 -4.64 -0.99
C PRO A 49 -1.75 -5.55 0.16
N HIS A 50 -0.89 -6.51 -0.16
CA HIS A 50 -0.20 -7.37 0.79
C HIS A 50 1.30 -7.08 0.76
N ILE A 51 1.81 -6.42 1.80
CA ILE A 51 3.25 -6.13 1.93
C ILE A 51 3.95 -7.36 2.50
N HIS A 52 5.01 -7.82 1.84
CA HIS A 52 5.80 -8.94 2.35
C HIS A 52 6.61 -8.50 3.57
N ASP A 53 6.92 -9.42 4.49
CA ASP A 53 7.65 -9.11 5.73
C ASP A 53 9.02 -8.46 5.49
N THR A 54 9.71 -8.84 4.39
CA THR A 54 11.00 -8.24 3.99
C THR A 54 10.85 -6.82 3.44
N ARG A 55 9.62 -6.40 3.11
CA ARG A 55 9.26 -5.12 2.49
C ARG A 55 9.88 -4.86 1.11
N ASP A 56 10.36 -5.90 0.45
CA ASP A 56 10.96 -5.79 -0.89
C ASP A 56 9.95 -6.04 -2.01
N PHE A 57 8.81 -6.64 -1.66
CA PHE A 57 7.72 -6.94 -2.56
C PHE A 57 6.38 -6.51 -1.98
N ILE A 58 5.48 -6.18 -2.89
CA ILE A 58 4.07 -5.98 -2.63
C ILE A 58 3.27 -6.86 -3.60
N THR A 59 2.36 -7.64 -3.06
CA THR A 59 1.38 -8.40 -3.84
C THR A 59 0.06 -7.66 -3.81
N TRP A 60 -0.41 -7.24 -4.98
CA TRP A 60 -1.73 -6.67 -5.17
C TRP A 60 -2.72 -7.76 -5.57
N GLU A 61 -3.76 -7.94 -4.76
CA GLU A 61 -4.92 -8.76 -5.09
C GLU A 61 -6.04 -7.83 -5.58
N LEU A 62 -6.43 -8.01 -6.84
CA LEU A 62 -7.54 -7.30 -7.45
C LEU A 62 -8.73 -8.25 -7.54
N ARG A 63 -9.87 -7.84 -6.97
CA ARG A 63 -11.15 -8.53 -7.15
C ARG A 63 -12.04 -7.67 -8.02
N ASP A 64 -12.49 -8.20 -9.16
CA ASP A 64 -13.44 -7.52 -10.04
C ASP A 64 -14.87 -7.59 -9.47
N THR A 65 -15.73 -6.72 -9.95
CA THR A 65 -17.18 -6.67 -9.74
C THR A 65 -17.91 -7.99 -9.95
N LYS A 66 -17.33 -8.88 -10.78
CA LYS A 66 -17.85 -10.23 -11.06
C LYS A 66 -17.35 -11.31 -10.09
N GLY A 67 -16.46 -10.95 -9.16
CA GLY A 67 -15.84 -11.88 -8.20
C GLY A 67 -14.56 -12.57 -8.68
N ASN A 68 -14.11 -12.31 -9.90
CA ASN A 68 -12.83 -12.80 -10.40
C ASN A 68 -11.68 -12.15 -9.63
N THR A 69 -10.64 -12.93 -9.31
CA THR A 69 -9.50 -12.47 -8.51
C THR A 69 -8.19 -12.64 -9.29
N ASP A 70 -7.46 -11.55 -9.46
CA ASP A 70 -6.15 -11.50 -10.08
C ASP A 70 -5.09 -11.09 -9.05
N LYS A 71 -3.88 -11.62 -9.17
CA LYS A 71 -2.76 -11.33 -8.26
C LYS A 71 -1.53 -10.86 -9.03
N PHE A 72 -0.98 -9.74 -8.60
CA PHE A 72 0.21 -9.12 -9.19
C PHE A 72 1.26 -8.88 -8.11
N THR A 73 2.44 -9.47 -8.25
CA THR A 73 3.55 -9.22 -7.32
C THR A 73 4.57 -8.32 -7.99
N ILE A 74 4.86 -7.18 -7.37
CA ILE A 74 5.83 -6.20 -7.86
C ILE A 74 6.89 -5.93 -6.80
N ARG A 75 8.10 -5.62 -7.25
CA ARG A 75 9.21 -5.23 -6.36
C ARG A 75 9.03 -3.77 -5.94
N THR A 76 9.07 -3.47 -4.65
CA THR A 76 8.87 -2.11 -4.10
C THR A 76 10.16 -1.30 -4.04
N LYS A 77 11.30 -1.98 -3.98
CA LYS A 77 12.63 -1.36 -3.89
C LYS A 77 13.46 -1.76 -5.10
N ILE A 78 13.97 -0.78 -5.83
CA ILE A 78 14.83 -1.01 -6.99
C ILE A 78 16.29 -1.20 -6.54
N LEU A 79 16.67 -0.55 -5.43
CA LEU A 79 18.00 -0.62 -4.82
C LEU A 79 17.94 -1.37 -3.47
N PRO A 80 19.01 -2.09 -3.07
CA PRO A 80 19.19 -2.50 -1.69
C PRO A 80 19.17 -1.25 -0.81
N VAL A 81 18.32 -1.22 0.21
CA VAL A 81 18.39 -0.18 1.23
C VAL A 81 19.53 -0.58 2.15
N GLU A 82 20.73 -0.08 1.90
CA GLU A 82 21.72 0.03 2.96
C GLU A 82 21.21 1.13 3.90
N LEU A 83 20.74 0.71 5.07
CA LEU A 83 20.28 1.58 6.14
C LEU A 83 21.46 2.47 6.57
N ASP A 84 21.47 3.72 6.12
CA ASP A 84 22.20 4.86 6.69
C ASP A 84 23.68 4.65 7.12
N GLU A 85 24.42 3.73 6.52
CA GLU A 85 25.88 3.69 6.66
C GLU A 85 26.50 4.52 5.52
N LYS A 86 26.80 5.78 5.84
CA LYS A 86 27.59 6.77 5.07
C LYS A 86 28.28 6.18 3.83
N ILE A 87 27.68 6.36 2.65
CA ILE A 87 28.34 5.99 1.40
C ILE A 87 29.17 7.18 0.91
N GLU A 88 30.46 7.22 1.26
CA GLU A 88 31.43 7.93 0.45
C GLU A 88 31.71 7.11 -0.82
N GLY A 89 31.38 7.67 -1.98
CA GLY A 89 31.91 7.16 -3.26
C GLY A 89 30.94 6.54 -4.26
N VAL A 90 29.62 6.74 -4.16
CA VAL A 90 28.70 6.34 -5.23
C VAL A 90 28.59 7.43 -6.29
N THR A 91 29.20 7.21 -7.45
CA THR A 91 28.97 8.02 -8.64
C THR A 91 27.58 7.75 -9.20
N ALA A 92 26.80 8.82 -9.39
CA ALA A 92 25.45 8.76 -9.95
C ALA A 92 25.43 8.02 -11.29
N VAL A 93 24.49 7.09 -11.45
CA VAL A 93 24.22 6.45 -12.74
C VAL A 93 23.38 7.41 -13.58
N ASP A 94 23.85 7.73 -14.78
CA ASP A 94 23.17 8.61 -15.73
C ASP A 94 21.93 7.91 -16.33
N PHE A 95 20.79 8.58 -16.27
CA PHE A 95 19.49 8.12 -16.79
C PHE A 95 19.02 8.97 -17.98
N SER A 96 19.94 9.38 -18.84
CA SER A 96 19.58 10.02 -20.10
C SER A 96 19.01 8.98 -21.08
N ILE A 97 17.79 9.25 -21.57
CA ILE A 97 17.08 8.51 -22.63
C ILE A 97 17.60 8.94 -24.00
#